data_AF-W4LDD6-F1
#
_entry.id   AF-W4LDD6-F1
#
_cell.length_a   1.000
_cell.length_b   1.000
_cell.length_c   1.000
_cell.angle_alpha   90.00
_cell.angle_beta   90.00
_cell.angle_gamma   90.00
#
_symmetry.space_group_name_H-M   'P 1'
#
loop_
_entity.id
_entity.type
_entity.pdbx_description
1 polymer ?
#
loop_
_entity_poly.entity_id
_entity_poly.type
_entity_poly.pdbx_seq_one_letter_code
_entity_poly.pdbx_strand_id
1 'polypeptide(L)'
;TKWFDIAATAAQRMQETKGIIPNVDYFAAPVLYHLGFPLNIFTNVVASARIVGWSGHIFEQYANNRLIRPRARYTGHRNRTL
;
A
#
# COMPACT_ATOMS: atom_id res chain seq x y z
N THR A 1 4.23 -22.75 -10.46
CA THR A 1 2.83 -22.92 -10.92
C THR A 1 2.58 -21.89 -12.00
N LYS A 2 1.66 -22.13 -12.95
CA LYS A 2 1.38 -21.23 -14.10
C LYS A 2 1.36 -19.73 -13.73
N TRP A 3 0.69 -19.37 -12.65
CA TRP A 3 0.55 -17.99 -12.18
C TRP A 3 1.85 -17.38 -11.62
N PHE A 4 2.67 -18.18 -10.94
CA PHE A 4 3.99 -17.75 -10.50
C PHE A 4 4.90 -17.47 -11.70
N ASP A 5 4.88 -18.34 -12.71
CA ASP A 5 5.72 -18.19 -13.90
C ASP A 5 5.35 -16.91 -14.67
N ILE A 6 4.05 -16.64 -14.83
CA ILE A 6 3.54 -15.39 -15.41
C ILE A 6 4.02 -14.17 -14.61
N ALA A 7 3.88 -14.21 -13.28
CA ALA A 7 4.30 -13.12 -12.41
C ALA A 7 5.82 -12.87 -12.49
N ALA A 8 6.64 -13.92 -12.49
CA ALA A 8 8.09 -13.81 -12.60
C ALA A 8 8.53 -13.19 -13.94
N THR A 9 7.96 -13.65 -15.06
CA THR A 9 8.25 -13.07 -16.38
C THR A 9 7.85 -11.60 -16.48
N ALA A 10 6.66 -11.23 -15.96
CA ALA A 10 6.21 -9.85 -15.98
C ALA A 10 7.04 -8.95 -15.06
N ALA A 11 7.46 -9.43 -13.88
CA ALA A 11 8.38 -8.71 -13.00
C ALA A 11 9.74 -8.46 -13.67
N GLN A 12 10.33 -9.47 -14.31
CA GLN A 12 11.57 -9.34 -15.07
C GLN A 12 11.42 -8.28 -16.17
N ARG A 13 10.33 -8.34 -16.94
CA ARG A 13 10.08 -7.37 -18.01
C ARG A 13 9.95 -5.93 -17.49
N MET A 14 9.31 -5.74 -16.34
CA MET A 14 9.19 -4.42 -15.69
C MET A 14 10.56 -3.89 -15.23
N GLN A 15 11.41 -4.77 -14.72
CA GLN A 15 12.77 -4.41 -14.34
C GLN A 15 13.60 -4.00 -15.57
N GLU A 16 13.57 -4.79 -16.65
CA GLU A 16 14.32 -4.51 -17.87
C GLU A 16 13.87 -3.23 -18.57
N THR A 17 12.56 -3.00 -18.64
CA THR A 17 12.01 -1.88 -19.44
C THR A 17 11.84 -0.58 -18.65
N LYS A 18 11.69 -0.66 -17.33
CA LYS A 18 11.40 0.49 -16.46
C LYS A 18 12.32 0.60 -15.24
N GLY A 19 13.16 -0.38 -14.95
CA GLY A 19 13.97 -0.42 -13.73
C GLY A 19 13.15 -0.60 -12.46
N ILE A 20 11.90 -1.06 -12.56
CA ILE A 20 10.99 -1.21 -11.42
C ILE A 20 11.01 -2.65 -10.93
N ILE A 21 11.32 -2.85 -9.65
CA ILE A 21 11.22 -4.13 -8.96
C ILE A 21 9.84 -4.32 -8.34
N PRO A 22 9.31 -5.56 -8.26
CA PRO A 22 8.02 -5.81 -7.64
C PRO A 22 8.07 -5.51 -6.14
N ASN A 23 7.01 -4.88 -5.63
CA ASN A 23 6.78 -4.77 -4.19
C ASN A 23 6.14 -6.06 -3.64
N VAL A 24 5.88 -6.09 -2.33
CA VAL A 24 5.29 -7.26 -1.65
C VAL A 24 3.91 -7.65 -2.23
N ASP A 25 3.09 -6.66 -2.60
CA ASP A 25 1.73 -6.89 -3.09
C ASP A 25 1.72 -7.72 -4.38
N TYR A 26 2.71 -7.50 -5.24
CA TYR A 26 2.82 -8.15 -6.54
C TYR A 26 2.90 -9.68 -6.42
N PHE A 27 3.77 -10.17 -5.53
CA PHE A 27 3.90 -11.62 -5.28
C PHE A 27 2.92 -12.13 -4.22
N ALA A 28 2.37 -11.27 -3.36
CA ALA A 28 1.29 -11.66 -2.44
C ALA A 28 0.02 -12.06 -3.20
N ALA A 29 -0.30 -11.39 -4.32
CA ALA A 29 -1.50 -11.70 -5.12
C ALA A 29 -1.59 -13.17 -5.59
N PRO A 30 -0.58 -13.75 -6.27
CA PRO A 30 -0.62 -15.16 -6.63
C PRO A 30 -0.61 -16.06 -5.39
N VAL A 31 0.06 -15.71 -4.30
CA VAL A 31 0.04 -16.50 -3.05
C VAL A 31 -1.38 -16.60 -2.50
N LEU A 32 -2.06 -15.46 -2.30
CA LEU A 32 -3.43 -15.41 -1.78
C LEU A 32 -4.42 -16.14 -2.69
N TYR A 33 -4.22 -16.05 -4.01
CA TYR A 33 -5.01 -16.81 -4.98
C TYR A 33 -4.86 -18.32 -4.81
N HIS A 34 -3.63 -18.83 -4.63
CA HIS A 34 -3.40 -20.27 -4.46
C HIS A 34 -3.89 -20.78 -3.10
N LEU A 35 -3.96 -19.91 -2.10
CA LEU A 35 -4.55 -20.20 -0.80
C LEU A 35 -6.10 -20.22 -0.84
N GLY A 36 -6.72 -19.90 -1.98
CA GLY A 36 -8.16 -19.97 -2.18
C GLY A 36 -8.92 -18.74 -1.72
N PHE A 37 -8.24 -17.62 -1.42
CA PHE A 37 -8.93 -16.38 -1.09
C PHE A 37 -9.63 -15.80 -2.35
N PRO A 38 -10.89 -15.35 -2.23
CA PRO A 38 -11.52 -14.53 -3.27
C PRO A 38 -10.74 -13.23 -3.52
N LEU A 39 -10.58 -12.83 -4.79
CA LEU A 39 -9.82 -11.62 -5.17
C LEU A 39 -10.35 -10.35 -4.48
N ASN A 40 -11.67 -10.25 -4.31
CA ASN A 40 -12.32 -9.09 -3.70
C ASN A 40 -12.00 -8.92 -2.21
N ILE A 41 -11.35 -9.89 -1.55
CA ILE A 41 -10.98 -9.80 -0.14
C ILE A 41 -9.47 -9.70 0.11
N PHE A 42 -8.63 -9.62 -0.93
CA PHE A 42 -7.16 -9.51 -0.75
C PHE A 42 -6.78 -8.32 0.14
N THR A 43 -7.41 -7.16 -0.09
CA THR A 43 -7.20 -5.96 0.74
C THR A 43 -7.56 -6.21 2.21
N ASN A 44 -8.62 -6.98 2.48
CA ASN A 44 -9.05 -7.29 3.85
C ASN A 44 -8.04 -8.21 4.55
N VAL A 45 -7.46 -9.17 3.84
CA VAL A 45 -6.42 -10.05 4.37
C VAL A 45 -5.19 -9.22 4.76
N VAL A 46 -4.72 -8.34 3.86
CA VAL A 46 -3.59 -7.45 4.17
C VAL A 46 -3.93 -6.52 5.33
N ALA A 47 -5.12 -5.90 5.33
CA ALA A 47 -5.56 -5.01 6.40
C ALA A 47 -5.58 -5.73 7.76
N SER A 48 -6.05 -6.97 7.84
CA SER A 48 -6.06 -7.74 9.09
C SER A 48 -4.66 -7.94 9.67
N ALA A 49 -3.66 -8.21 8.83
CA ALA A 49 -2.27 -8.31 9.26
C ALA A 49 -1.70 -6.94 9.69
N ARG A 50 -2.17 -5.85 9.08
CA ARG A 50 -1.72 -4.49 9.39
C ARG A 50 -2.24 -3.94 10.72
N ILE A 51 -3.35 -4.46 11.25
CA ILE A 51 -3.92 -4.04 12.54
C ILE A 51 -2.87 -4.04 13.64
N VAL A 52 -2.03 -5.08 13.72
CA VAL A 52 -0.97 -5.16 14.75
C VAL A 52 -0.01 -3.96 14.68
N GLY A 53 0.43 -3.60 13.47
CA GLY A 53 1.32 -2.45 13.28
C GLY A 53 0.63 -1.11 13.52
N TRP A 54 -0.64 -0.97 13.12
CA TRP A 54 -1.42 0.23 13.41
C TRP A 54 -1.62 0.42 14.91
N SER A 55 -1.99 -0.64 15.64
CA SER A 55 -2.10 -0.61 17.10
C SER A 55 -0.76 -0.28 17.76
N GLY A 56 0.35 -0.85 17.28
CA GLY A 56 1.70 -0.50 17.73
C GLY A 56 1.99 1.00 17.61
N HIS A 57 1.79 1.57 16.41
CA HIS A 57 1.99 3.01 16.19
C HIS A 57 1.04 3.89 16.99
N ILE A 58 -0.19 3.43 17.29
CA ILE A 58 -1.10 4.14 18.20
C ILE A 58 -0.48 4.23 19.61
N PHE A 59 0.07 3.13 20.13
CA PHE A 59 0.75 3.15 21.43
C PHE A 59 1.99 4.02 21.43
N GLU A 60 2.81 3.97 20.37
CA GLU A 60 3.98 4.84 20.21
C GLU A 60 3.58 6.32 20.22
N GLN A 61 2.51 6.67 19.49
CA GLN A 61 1.98 8.04 19.47
C GLN A 61 1.47 8.46 20.85
N TYR A 62 0.80 7.59 21.61
CA TYR A 62 0.35 7.92 22.97
C TYR A 62 1.51 8.10 23.95
N ALA A 63 2.59 7.32 23.81
CA ALA A 63 3.76 7.42 24.67
C ALA A 63 4.56 8.72 24.43
N ASN A 64 4.59 9.23 23.20
CA ASN A 64 5.31 10.46 22.83
C ASN A 64 4.47 11.38 21.94
N ASN A 65 3.37 11.89 22.51
CA ASN A 65 2.30 12.51 21.73
C ASN A 65 2.63 13.92 21.24
N ARG A 66 3.07 14.02 19.98
CA ARG A 66 3.20 15.29 19.27
C ARG A 66 2.09 15.45 18.23
N LEU A 67 1.34 16.56 18.32
CA LEU A 67 0.30 16.89 17.35
C LEU A 67 0.90 17.10 15.95
N ILE A 68 0.43 16.30 14.98
CA ILE A 68 0.75 16.47 13.57
C ILE A 68 -0.14 17.58 13.00
N ARG A 69 0.44 18.72 12.63
CA ARG A 69 -0.29 19.90 12.13
C ARG A 69 0.27 20.39 10.78
N PRO A 70 -0.08 19.74 9.66
CA PRO A 70 0.36 20.19 8.35
C PRO A 70 -0.25 21.55 8.00
N ARG A 71 0.49 22.35 7.22
CA ARG A 71 -0.01 23.63 6.67
C ARG A 71 -0.29 23.47 5.18
N ALA A 72 -1.37 24.06 4.72
CA ALA A 72 -1.66 24.17 3.30
C ALA A 72 -1.16 25.50 2.74
N ARG A 73 -0.73 25.50 1.47
CA ARG A 73 -0.48 26.72 0.70
C ARG A 73 -1.76 27.08 -0.06
N TYR A 74 -2.34 28.24 0.23
CA TYR A 74 -3.51 28.73 -0.51
C TYR A 74 -3.12 29.14 -1.93
N THR A 75 -3.78 28.53 -2.92
CA THR A 75 -3.62 28.82 -4.36
C THR A 75 -4.93 29.25 -5.02
N GLY A 76 -5.98 29.53 -4.24
CA GLY A 76 -7.23 30.06 -4.75
C GLY A 76 -7.14 31.52 -5.15
N HIS A 77 -8.19 32.03 -5.80
CA HIS A 77 -8.27 33.45 -6.18
C HIS A 77 -8.30 34.34 -4.93
N ARG A 78 -7.53 35.43 -4.97
CA ARG A 78 -7.52 36.45 -3.91
C ARG A 78 -8.45 37.61 -4.31
N ASN A 79 -8.92 38.35 -3.31
CA ASN A 79 -9.70 39.58 -3.49
C ASN A 79 -11.02 39.41 -4.27
N ARG A 80 -11.81 38.39 -3.92
CA ARG A 80 -13.21 38.35 -4.37
C ARG A 80 -14.00 39.36 -3.54
N THR A 81 -14.66 40.30 -4.20
CA THR A 81 -15.69 41.14 -3.57
C THR A 81 -16.89 40.25 -3.21
N LEU A 82 -17.51 40.53 -2.06
CA LEU A 82 -18.74 39.87 -1.63
C LEU A 82 -19.91 40.22 -2.55
#